data_AF-A0A254THT7-F1
#
_entry.id   AF-A0A254THT7-F1
#
_cell.length_a   1.000
_cell.length_b   1.000
_cell.length_c   1.000
_cell.angle_alpha   90.00
_cell.angle_beta   90.00
_cell.angle_gamma   90.00
#
_symmetry.space_group_name_H-M   'P 1'
#
loop_
_entity.id
_entity.type
_entity.pdbx_description
1 polymer ?
#
loop_
_entity_poly.entity_id
_entity_poly.type
_entity_poly.pdbx_seq_one_letter_code
_entity_poly.pdbx_strand_id
1 'polypeptide(L)'
;MARAHGAPTLFYPFRLYPLRIIKQIIAMSFSVNAPEFRLRVPYLEQFGLNKELRHLPPDLRVLTGYTINGHIRSTGASGILDGSGVAPQLYTVSEIAFPPFCFVLTLNCPCPDRRMIVISAFATCGYYEVQSLDLRMPVLPIHSAYPTDYRTPQEVAKAGAAAKTMPSGGAKP
;
A
#
# COMPACT_ATOMS: atom_id res chain seq x y z
N MET A 1 13.16 14.64 20.93
CA MET A 1 12.79 15.05 19.55
C MET A 1 13.76 14.43 18.57
N ALA A 2 13.37 13.40 17.82
CA ALA A 2 14.23 12.78 16.82
C ALA A 2 14.21 13.60 15.52
N ARG A 3 15.38 14.04 15.05
CA ARG A 3 15.50 14.78 13.77
C ARG A 3 15.14 13.84 12.61
N ALA A 4 14.13 14.20 11.83
CA ALA A 4 13.87 13.60 10.54
C ALA A 4 15.00 14.02 9.58
N HIS A 5 15.81 13.09 9.10
CA HIS A 5 16.91 13.33 8.16
C HIS A 5 16.41 13.72 6.75
N GLY A 6 15.63 14.80 6.65
CA GLY A 6 15.06 15.30 5.39
C GLY A 6 13.83 14.53 4.87
N ALA A 7 13.41 13.44 5.51
CA ALA A 7 12.19 12.69 5.15
C ALA A 7 11.03 13.06 6.10
N PRO A 8 10.02 13.84 5.66
CA PRO A 8 8.93 14.24 6.52
C PRO A 8 8.16 13.01 7.02
N THR A 9 7.87 12.99 8.32
CA THR A 9 7.17 11.90 8.99
C THR A 9 6.20 12.51 9.99
N LEU A 10 4.94 12.09 9.97
CA LEU A 10 3.95 12.47 10.96
C LEU A 10 4.00 11.49 12.12
N PHE A 11 4.28 11.99 13.32
CA PHE A 11 4.16 11.22 14.56
C PHE A 11 2.97 11.79 15.33
N TYR A 12 1.91 11.00 15.44
CA TYR A 12 0.68 11.44 16.10
C TYR A 12 0.05 10.28 16.88
N PRO A 13 -0.37 10.49 18.14
CA PRO A 13 -1.11 9.50 18.89
C PRO A 13 -2.56 9.45 18.38
N PHE A 14 -2.93 8.37 17.71
CA PHE A 14 -4.28 8.19 17.18
C PHE A 14 -5.15 7.45 18.18
N ARG A 15 -6.27 8.04 18.59
CA ARG A 15 -7.35 7.33 19.29
C ARG A 15 -8.44 7.01 18.28
N LEU A 16 -8.55 5.74 17.88
CA LEU A 16 -9.37 5.32 16.74
C LEU A 16 -10.08 3.99 16.98
N TYR A 17 -11.00 3.63 16.08
CA TYR A 17 -11.67 2.32 16.00
C TYR A 17 -11.04 1.51 14.86
N PRO A 18 -10.00 0.67 15.10
CA PRO A 18 -9.18 0.08 14.05
C PRO A 18 -9.99 -0.73 13.03
N LEU A 19 -10.90 -1.57 13.52
CA LEU A 19 -11.67 -2.46 12.66
C LEU A 19 -12.56 -1.68 11.68
N ARG A 20 -13.11 -0.52 12.09
CA ARG A 20 -13.94 0.33 11.21
C ARG A 20 -13.12 0.92 10.07
N ILE A 21 -11.89 1.33 10.36
CA ILE A 21 -10.98 1.90 9.36
C ILE A 21 -10.66 0.85 8.30
N ILE A 22 -10.24 -0.36 8.70
CA ILE A 22 -9.86 -1.38 7.71
C ILE A 22 -11.06 -1.87 6.89
N LYS A 23 -12.26 -1.96 7.49
CA LYS A 23 -13.51 -2.26 6.75
C LYS A 23 -13.83 -1.16 5.73
N GLN A 24 -13.67 0.11 6.11
CA GLN A 24 -13.86 1.24 5.20
C GLN A 24 -12.86 1.20 4.03
N ILE A 25 -11.59 0.91 4.29
CA ILE A 25 -10.56 0.78 3.24
C ILE A 25 -10.90 -0.36 2.27
N ILE A 26 -11.40 -1.48 2.77
CA ILE A 26 -11.84 -2.61 1.92
C ILE A 26 -13.05 -2.21 1.09
N ALA A 27 -14.04 -1.52 1.66
CA ALA A 27 -15.19 -1.00 0.91
C ALA A 27 -14.76 -0.03 -0.20
N MET A 28 -13.83 0.88 0.09
CA MET A 28 -13.25 1.77 -0.91
C MET A 28 -12.47 0.99 -1.98
N SER A 29 -11.77 -0.08 -1.60
CA SER A 29 -11.07 -0.94 -2.57
C SER A 29 -12.07 -1.54 -3.58
N PHE A 30 -13.26 -1.95 -3.14
CA PHE A 30 -14.30 -2.41 -4.07
C PHE A 30 -14.79 -1.32 -5.05
N SER A 31 -14.72 -0.02 -4.70
CA SER A 31 -15.18 1.04 -5.59
C SER A 31 -14.19 1.39 -6.72
N VAL A 32 -12.91 1.06 -6.55
CA VAL A 32 -11.86 1.28 -7.57
C VAL A 32 -11.56 0.03 -8.40
N ASN A 33 -12.16 -1.11 -8.03
CA ASN A 33 -12.00 -2.38 -8.70
C ASN A 33 -13.23 -2.73 -9.55
N ALA A 34 -13.01 -3.50 -10.62
CA ALA A 34 -14.10 -4.01 -11.42
C ALA A 34 -14.96 -5.03 -10.62
N PRO A 35 -16.26 -5.20 -10.93
CA PRO A 35 -17.15 -6.08 -10.18
C PRO A 35 -16.65 -7.52 -10.03
N GLU A 36 -15.84 -8.02 -10.96
CA GLU A 36 -15.23 -9.35 -10.95
C GLU A 36 -14.22 -9.53 -9.81
N PHE A 37 -13.71 -8.42 -9.24
CA PHE A 37 -12.79 -8.47 -8.10
C PHE A 37 -13.41 -9.21 -6.91
N ARG A 38 -14.70 -9.01 -6.63
CA ARG A 38 -15.41 -9.74 -5.56
C ARG A 38 -15.43 -11.25 -5.76
N LEU A 39 -15.39 -11.71 -7.02
CA LEU A 39 -15.35 -13.14 -7.33
C LEU A 39 -13.98 -13.76 -7.02
N ARG A 40 -12.91 -12.94 -7.07
CA ARG A 40 -11.55 -13.39 -6.74
C ARG A 40 -11.22 -13.31 -5.25
N VAL A 41 -11.90 -12.42 -4.52
CA VAL A 41 -11.72 -12.22 -3.07
C VAL A 41 -13.07 -12.22 -2.32
N PRO A 42 -13.86 -13.29 -2.41
CA PRO A 42 -15.21 -13.32 -1.82
C PRO A 42 -15.20 -13.11 -0.29
N TYR A 43 -14.11 -13.51 0.38
CA TYR A 43 -13.92 -13.24 1.80
C TYR A 43 -13.92 -11.74 2.13
N LEU A 44 -13.33 -10.89 1.27
CA LEU A 44 -13.25 -9.45 1.53
C LEU A 44 -14.62 -8.77 1.44
N GLU A 45 -15.51 -9.27 0.58
CA GLU A 45 -16.90 -8.77 0.50
C GLU A 45 -17.62 -9.03 1.83
N GLN A 46 -17.54 -10.27 2.33
CA GLN A 46 -18.11 -10.64 3.62
C GLN A 46 -17.48 -9.86 4.78
N PHE A 47 -16.16 -9.67 4.73
CA PHE A 47 -15.43 -8.90 5.74
C PHE A 47 -15.87 -7.43 5.77
N GLY A 48 -16.08 -6.79 4.62
CA GLY A 48 -16.56 -5.41 4.55
C GLY A 48 -17.98 -5.26 5.10
N LEU A 49 -18.86 -6.22 4.83
CA LEU A 49 -20.29 -6.14 5.17
C LEU A 49 -20.63 -6.63 6.59
N ASN A 50 -19.84 -7.55 7.15
CA ASN A 50 -20.10 -8.10 8.48
C ASN A 50 -19.29 -7.36 9.55
N LYS A 51 -19.96 -6.60 10.43
CA LYS A 51 -19.32 -5.85 11.52
C LYS A 51 -18.52 -6.72 12.50
N GLU A 52 -18.93 -7.96 12.73
CA GLU A 52 -18.31 -8.87 13.71
C GLU A 52 -17.20 -9.75 13.11
N LEU A 53 -17.10 -9.82 11.77
CA LEU A 53 -16.04 -10.61 11.14
C LEU A 53 -14.69 -9.91 11.32
N ARG A 54 -13.74 -10.65 11.89
CA ARG A 54 -12.38 -10.23 12.20
C ARG A 54 -11.37 -11.10 11.46
N HIS A 55 -10.13 -10.61 11.47
CA HIS A 55 -8.96 -11.20 10.83
C HIS A 55 -9.00 -11.09 9.31
N LEU A 56 -7.84 -10.92 8.70
CA LEU A 56 -7.68 -11.00 7.25
C LEU A 56 -6.91 -12.29 6.91
N PRO A 57 -7.15 -12.88 5.73
CA PRO A 57 -6.31 -13.95 5.23
C PRO A 57 -4.83 -13.51 5.20
N PRO A 58 -3.89 -14.42 5.49
CA PRO A 58 -2.47 -14.06 5.67
C PRO A 58 -1.78 -13.57 4.38
N ASP A 59 -2.33 -13.92 3.23
CA ASP A 59 -1.93 -13.46 1.89
C ASP A 59 -2.44 -12.06 1.54
N LEU A 60 -3.37 -11.53 2.34
CA LEU A 60 -3.92 -10.19 2.19
C LEU A 60 -3.28 -9.21 3.18
N ARG A 61 -2.86 -8.06 2.67
CA ARG A 61 -2.37 -6.97 3.52
C ARG A 61 -3.00 -5.64 3.15
N VAL A 62 -3.22 -4.83 4.17
CA VAL A 62 -3.62 -3.43 4.02
C VAL A 62 -2.47 -2.58 4.52
N LEU A 63 -1.97 -1.73 3.64
CA LEU A 63 -0.89 -0.80 3.93
C LEU A 63 -1.39 0.63 3.83
N THR A 64 -0.73 1.51 4.58
CA THR A 64 -1.01 2.94 4.53
C THR A 64 0.26 3.78 4.61
N GLY A 65 0.16 4.98 4.07
CA GLY A 65 1.12 6.06 4.21
C GLY A 65 0.39 7.40 4.21
N TYR A 66 1.14 8.46 4.50
CA TYR A 66 0.64 9.82 4.45
C TYR A 66 1.00 10.45 3.10
N THR A 67 0.09 11.19 2.49
CA THR A 67 0.36 11.95 1.26
C THR A 67 -0.20 13.35 1.41
N ILE A 68 0.68 14.35 1.28
CA ILE A 68 0.31 15.77 1.38
C ILE A 68 0.28 16.46 0.01
N ASN A 69 1.11 15.98 -0.92
CA ASN A 69 1.36 16.59 -2.22
C ASN A 69 1.52 15.48 -3.26
N GLY A 70 1.11 15.74 -4.50
CA GLY A 70 1.27 14.80 -5.62
C GLY A 70 -0.05 14.51 -6.33
N HIS A 71 -0.05 13.49 -7.17
CA HIS A 71 -1.22 13.08 -7.92
C HIS A 71 -2.20 12.31 -7.02
N ILE A 72 -3.49 12.63 -7.16
CA ILE A 72 -4.57 11.75 -6.71
C ILE A 72 -4.57 10.55 -7.65
N ARG A 73 -4.61 9.34 -7.09
CA ARG A 73 -4.55 8.10 -7.86
C ARG A 73 -5.52 7.08 -7.29
N SER A 74 -6.34 6.51 -8.16
CA SER A 74 -7.07 5.27 -7.90
C SER A 74 -6.63 4.24 -8.91
N THR A 75 -6.29 3.06 -8.43
CA THR A 75 -5.81 1.96 -9.27
C THR A 75 -6.47 0.68 -8.78
N GLY A 76 -7.29 0.09 -9.65
CA GLY A 76 -7.83 -1.25 -9.44
C GLY A 76 -6.74 -2.32 -9.46
N ALA A 77 -7.15 -3.57 -9.32
CA ALA A 77 -6.26 -4.73 -9.22
C ALA A 77 -5.28 -4.77 -10.39
N SER A 78 -4.02 -4.51 -10.08
CA SER A 78 -2.91 -4.42 -11.02
C SER A 78 -1.82 -5.41 -10.64
N GLY A 79 -1.31 -6.13 -11.62
CA GLY A 79 -0.16 -7.02 -11.45
C GLY A 79 1.15 -6.24 -11.42
N ILE A 80 1.99 -6.50 -10.41
CA ILE A 80 3.37 -6.01 -10.34
C ILE A 80 4.29 -7.22 -10.40
N LEU A 81 5.21 -7.20 -11.37
CA LEU A 81 6.28 -8.19 -11.47
C LEU A 81 7.53 -7.66 -10.76
N ASP A 82 7.92 -8.31 -9.67
CA ASP A 82 9.17 -8.05 -8.97
C ASP A 82 10.24 -9.05 -9.39
N GLY A 83 11.27 -8.56 -10.08
CA GLY A 83 12.42 -9.35 -10.53
C GLY A 83 13.65 -9.24 -9.62
N SER A 84 13.55 -8.60 -8.45
CA SER A 84 14.69 -8.34 -7.57
C SER A 84 15.16 -9.55 -6.74
N GLY A 85 14.41 -10.66 -6.76
CA GLY A 85 14.69 -11.90 -6.04
C GLY A 85 15.28 -13.04 -6.89
N VAL A 86 15.47 -14.20 -6.26
CA VAL A 86 15.97 -15.45 -6.92
C VAL A 86 15.00 -15.96 -7.99
N ALA A 87 13.70 -15.70 -7.83
CA ALA A 87 12.66 -15.98 -8.81
C ALA A 87 11.72 -14.76 -8.92
N PRO A 88 11.22 -14.45 -10.13
CA PRO A 88 10.29 -13.35 -10.32
C PRO A 88 8.99 -13.62 -9.54
N GLN A 89 8.55 -12.64 -8.77
CA GLN A 89 7.30 -12.72 -8.01
C GLN A 89 6.24 -11.83 -8.64
N LEU A 90 5.04 -12.37 -8.81
CA LEU A 90 3.87 -11.63 -9.28
C LEU A 90 3.00 -11.27 -8.08
N TYR A 91 2.81 -9.98 -7.88
CA TYR A 91 1.97 -9.43 -6.83
C TYR A 91 0.73 -8.78 -7.45
N THR A 92 -0.39 -8.81 -6.74
CA THR A 92 -1.54 -7.97 -7.11
C THR A 92 -1.68 -6.86 -6.09
N VAL A 93 -1.87 -5.63 -6.57
CA VAL A 93 -2.12 -4.46 -5.74
C VAL A 93 -3.34 -3.71 -6.20
N SER A 94 -4.04 -3.07 -5.28
CA SER A 94 -5.03 -2.03 -5.56
C SER A 94 -4.74 -0.85 -4.65
N GLU A 95 -4.76 0.35 -5.22
CA GLU A 95 -4.34 1.56 -4.51
C GLU A 95 -5.40 2.66 -4.59
N ILE A 96 -5.56 3.36 -3.47
CA ILE A 96 -6.32 4.61 -3.39
C ILE A 96 -5.44 5.62 -2.67
N ALA A 97 -4.99 6.63 -3.40
CA ALA A 97 -4.20 7.73 -2.89
C ALA A 97 -4.99 9.04 -3.03
N PHE A 98 -5.42 9.59 -1.89
CA PHE A 98 -6.13 10.85 -1.82
C PHE A 98 -5.75 11.55 -0.50
N PRO A 99 -5.20 12.78 -0.54
CA PRO A 99 -4.74 13.46 0.66
C PRO A 99 -5.81 13.47 1.78
N PRO A 100 -5.42 13.16 3.03
CA PRO A 100 -4.04 13.05 3.51
C PRO A 100 -3.44 11.62 3.50
N PHE A 101 -4.15 10.61 2.99
CA PHE A 101 -3.72 9.21 3.10
C PHE A 101 -3.59 8.51 1.74
N CYS A 102 -2.72 7.52 1.70
CA CYS A 102 -2.76 6.50 0.67
C CYS A 102 -2.99 5.14 1.31
N PHE A 103 -3.82 4.32 0.66
CA PHE A 103 -4.15 2.96 1.07
C PHE A 103 -3.81 2.01 -0.06
N VAL A 104 -3.14 0.91 0.28
CA VAL A 104 -2.82 -0.16 -0.66
C VAL A 104 -3.35 -1.47 -0.10
N LEU A 105 -4.18 -2.15 -0.88
CA LEU A 105 -4.55 -3.54 -0.66
C LEU A 105 -3.63 -4.42 -1.51
N THR A 106 -2.98 -5.40 -0.90
CA THR A 106 -2.09 -6.32 -1.62
C THR A 106 -2.52 -7.76 -1.45
N LEU A 107 -2.39 -8.55 -2.53
CA LEU A 107 -2.53 -10.00 -2.53
C LEU A 107 -1.18 -10.64 -2.86
N ASN A 108 -0.75 -11.59 -2.02
CA ASN A 108 0.50 -12.34 -2.15
C ASN A 108 1.77 -11.46 -2.13
N CYS A 109 1.69 -10.21 -1.68
CA CYS A 109 2.82 -9.30 -1.57
C CYS A 109 3.16 -9.05 -0.09
N PRO A 110 4.41 -9.23 0.34
CA PRO A 110 4.78 -8.92 1.71
C PRO A 110 4.75 -7.40 1.98
N CYS A 111 5.34 -6.57 1.12
CA CYS A 111 5.27 -5.11 1.22
C CYS A 111 5.92 -4.48 -0.03
N PRO A 112 5.16 -3.81 -0.91
CA PRO A 112 5.71 -3.29 -2.17
C PRO A 112 6.69 -2.12 -1.95
N ASP A 113 6.50 -1.33 -0.89
CA ASP A 113 7.44 -0.29 -0.47
C ASP A 113 7.65 -0.35 1.04
N ARG A 114 8.91 -0.58 1.44
CA ARG A 114 9.31 -0.75 2.85
C ARG A 114 8.99 0.44 3.76
N ARG A 115 8.75 1.62 3.19
CA ARG A 115 8.38 2.80 3.97
C ARG A 115 6.95 2.70 4.48
N MET A 116 6.03 2.06 3.74
CA MET A 116 4.62 1.96 4.12
C MET A 116 4.41 1.21 5.44
N ILE A 117 3.37 1.60 6.17
CA ILE A 117 2.96 0.89 7.39
C ILE A 117 1.93 -0.18 7.03
N VAL A 118 2.16 -1.40 7.49
CA VAL A 118 1.18 -2.48 7.42
C VAL A 118 0.18 -2.32 8.58
N ILE A 119 -1.09 -2.07 8.26
CA ILE A 119 -2.18 -1.91 9.24
C ILE A 119 -3.14 -3.10 9.27
N SER A 120 -2.79 -4.23 8.63
CA SER A 120 -3.60 -5.46 8.64
C SER A 120 -3.99 -5.92 10.05
N ALA A 121 -3.15 -5.65 11.06
CA ALA A 121 -3.43 -5.94 12.46
C ALA A 121 -4.70 -5.24 12.98
N PHE A 122 -5.17 -4.17 12.35
CA PHE A 122 -6.42 -3.51 12.72
C PHE A 122 -7.63 -4.44 12.59
N ALA A 123 -7.53 -5.46 11.74
CA ALA A 123 -8.57 -6.48 11.59
C ALA A 123 -8.70 -7.42 12.81
N THR A 124 -7.75 -7.41 13.76
CA THR A 124 -7.82 -8.28 14.95
C THR A 124 -8.61 -7.65 16.10
N CYS A 125 -8.83 -6.34 16.07
CA CYS A 125 -9.61 -5.59 17.06
C CYS A 125 -11.13 -5.81 16.92
N GLY A 126 -11.89 -5.53 17.97
CA GLY A 126 -13.36 -5.49 17.93
C GLY A 126 -13.92 -4.25 17.23
N TYR A 127 -15.17 -4.34 16.75
CA TYR A 127 -15.83 -3.25 16.00
C TYR A 127 -16.07 -1.98 16.82
N TYR A 128 -16.33 -2.14 18.12
CA TYR A 128 -16.52 -1.05 19.08
C TYR A 128 -15.29 -0.82 19.97
N GLU A 129 -14.18 -1.51 19.68
CA GLU A 129 -12.93 -1.37 20.41
C GLU A 129 -12.22 -0.07 20.00
N VAL A 130 -11.84 0.73 20.99
CA VAL A 130 -11.02 1.93 20.80
C VAL A 130 -9.58 1.59 21.15
N GLN A 131 -8.66 1.97 20.27
CA GLN A 131 -7.22 1.80 20.49
C GLN A 131 -6.52 3.15 20.40
N SER A 132 -5.51 3.33 21.24
CA SER A 132 -4.56 4.44 21.16
C SER A 132 -3.28 3.91 20.52
N LEU A 133 -2.97 4.37 19.31
CA LEU A 133 -1.86 3.87 18.50
C LEU A 133 -0.90 5.01 18.14
N ASP A 134 0.38 4.79 18.41
CA ASP A 134 1.44 5.67 17.96
C ASP A 134 1.91 5.25 16.57
N LEU A 135 1.26 5.77 15.53
CA LEU A 135 1.61 5.48 14.15
C LEU A 135 2.63 6.50 13.65
N ARG A 136 3.79 6.00 13.20
CA ARG A 136 4.84 6.81 12.59
C ARG A 136 4.63 6.88 11.08
N MET A 137 3.71 7.74 10.64
CA MET A 137 3.25 7.80 9.25
C MET A 137 4.31 8.43 8.34
N PRO A 138 4.91 7.68 7.40
CA PRO A 138 5.83 8.25 6.41
C PRO A 138 5.05 9.18 5.47
N VAL A 139 5.64 10.29 5.06
CA VAL A 139 5.11 11.08 3.95
C VAL A 139 5.66 10.52 2.65
N LEU A 140 4.78 9.99 1.81
CA LEU A 140 5.11 9.33 0.55
C LEU A 140 4.75 10.26 -0.62
N PRO A 141 5.72 10.61 -1.47
CA PRO A 141 5.45 11.41 -2.65
C PRO A 141 4.78 10.56 -3.74
N ILE A 142 3.83 11.13 -4.46
CA ILE A 142 3.13 10.45 -5.56
C ILE A 142 3.32 11.27 -6.84
N HIS A 143 4.34 10.93 -7.61
CA HIS A 143 4.72 11.62 -8.86
C HIS A 143 4.51 10.77 -10.12
N SER A 144 4.15 9.50 -9.95
CA SER A 144 4.04 8.50 -11.00
C SER A 144 2.58 8.07 -11.17
N ALA A 145 2.23 7.54 -12.35
CA ALA A 145 0.94 6.86 -12.54
C ALA A 145 0.98 5.40 -12.05
N TYR A 146 2.17 4.83 -11.83
CA TYR A 146 2.34 3.43 -11.43
C TYR A 146 2.03 3.23 -9.94
N PRO A 147 1.11 2.31 -9.57
CA PRO A 147 0.78 2.07 -8.17
C PRO A 147 2.02 1.65 -7.38
N THR A 148 2.07 1.97 -6.10
CA THR A 148 3.18 1.67 -5.18
C THR A 148 4.53 2.31 -5.51
N ASP A 149 4.61 3.11 -6.57
CA ASP A 149 5.78 3.92 -6.87
C ASP A 149 5.75 5.24 -6.10
N TYR A 150 6.50 5.30 -5.00
CA TYR A 150 6.65 6.48 -4.16
C TYR A 150 8.06 7.09 -4.25
N ARG A 151 8.77 6.85 -5.37
CA ARG A 151 10.12 7.40 -5.56
C ARG A 151 10.06 8.90 -5.80
N THR A 152 11.05 9.64 -5.28
CA THR A 152 11.22 11.06 -5.62
C THR A 152 11.74 11.20 -7.05
N PRO A 153 11.57 12.37 -7.70
CA PRO A 153 12.16 12.61 -9.02
C PRO A 153 13.68 12.39 -9.02
N GLN A 154 14.38 12.69 -7.91
CA GLN A 154 15.81 12.43 -7.79
C GLN A 154 16.14 10.93 -7.73
N GLU A 155 15.35 10.13 -7.01
CA GLU A 155 15.50 8.67 -6.96
C GLU A 155 15.27 8.03 -8.34
N VAL A 156 14.26 8.50 -9.07
CA VAL A 156 13.99 8.06 -10.45
C VAL A 156 15.16 8.42 -11.39
N ALA A 157 15.66 9.65 -11.34
CA ALA A 157 16.79 10.08 -12.16
C ALA A 157 18.06 9.28 -11.87
N LYS A 158 18.34 8.99 -10.59
CA LYS A 158 19.48 8.18 -10.17
C LYS A 158 19.37 6.74 -10.66
N ALA A 159 18.18 6.13 -10.59
CA ALA A 159 17.94 4.79 -11.12
C ALA A 159 18.14 4.73 -12.65
N GLY A 160 17.65 5.74 -13.38
CA GLY A 160 17.85 5.85 -14.83
C GLY A 160 19.32 6.03 -15.24
N ALA A 161 20.10 6.76 -14.44
CA ALA A 161 21.54 6.92 -14.67
C ALA A 161 22.32 5.62 -14.43
N ALA A 162 21.98 4.86 -13.38
CA ALA A 162 22.60 3.57 -13.07
C ALA A 162 22.27 2.47 -14.10
N ALA A 163 21.09 2.53 -14.73
CA ALA A 163 20.72 1.59 -15.79
C ALA A 163 21.52 1.83 -17.09
N LYS A 164 21.95 3.08 -17.36
CA LYS A 164 22.75 3.43 -18.55
C LYS A 164 24.23 3.04 -18.44
N THR A 165 24.74 2.76 -17.24
CA THR A 165 26.13 2.38 -17.01
C THR A 165 26.36 0.87 -16.94
N MET A 166 25.31 0.04 -17.08
CA MET A 166 25.47 -1.40 -17.25
C MET A 166 25.85 -1.72 -18.70
N PRO A 167 26.94 -2.48 -18.96
CA PRO A 167 27.31 -2.84 -20.32
C PRO A 167 26.19 -3.65 -20.95
N SER A 168 25.73 -3.22 -22.13
CA SER A 168 24.81 -4.00 -22.95
C SER A 168 25.48 -5.33 -23.28
N GLY A 169 25.09 -6.40 -22.58
CA GLY A 169 25.49 -7.75 -22.88
C GLY A 169 25.03 -8.10 -24.30
N GLY A 170 25.94 -7.98 -25.26
CA GLY A 170 25.70 -8.35 -26.64
C GLY A 170 25.50 -9.85 -26.74
N ALA A 171 24.25 -10.29 -26.90
CA ALA A 171 23.95 -11.62 -27.40
C ALA A 171 23.84 -11.53 -28.93
N LYS A 172 24.88 -11.95 -29.63
CA LYS A 172 24.81 -12.39 -31.03
C LYS A 172 24.75 -13.92 -31.03
N PRO A 173 23.84 -14.54 -31.79
CA PRO A 173 24.22 -15.57 -32.75
C PRO A 173 24.80 -14.94 -34.02
#